data_AF-C0BVN8-F1
#
_entry.id   AF-C0BVN8-F1
#
_cell.length_a   1.000
_cell.length_b   1.000
_cell.length_c   1.000
_cell.angle_alpha   90.00
_cell.angle_beta   90.00
_cell.angle_gamma   90.00
#
_symmetry.space_group_name_H-M   'P 1'
#
loop_
_entity.id
_entity.type
_entity.pdbx_description
1 polymer ?
#
loop_
_entity_poly.entity_id
_entity_poly.type
_entity_poly.pdbx_seq_one_letter_code
_entity_poly.pdbx_strand_id
1 'polypeptide(L)'
;MFYDKESDFEDDLVAVLKRHGWTDGVLEYPTEQDLIDNWASILFDNNKGIDRLNGQRLTKGEMAQILEQIETLRTPLALNSFINGKTVSIKRDNPRDEAHYGKEISLKIYDRQEIAAGQSRYQIARQPIYPAKK
;
A
#
# COMPACT_ATOMS: atom_id res chain seq x y z
N MET A 1 -29.31 6.45 16.30
CA MET A 1 -28.87 7.43 15.29
C MET A 1 -29.37 6.92 13.95
N PHE A 2 -30.20 7.69 13.26
CA PHE A 2 -30.71 7.37 11.93
C PHE A 2 -30.18 8.45 10.99
N TYR A 3 -29.73 8.06 9.81
CA TYR A 3 -29.15 8.99 8.84
C TYR A 3 -30.09 9.10 7.64
N ASP A 4 -30.37 10.32 7.23
CA ASP A 4 -31.18 10.60 6.03
C ASP A 4 -30.31 10.69 4.76
N LYS A 5 -28.99 10.87 4.92
CA LYS A 5 -28.01 10.96 3.82
C LYS A 5 -26.80 10.06 4.10
N GLU A 6 -26.31 9.40 3.05
CA GLU A 6 -25.10 8.59 3.12
C GLU A 6 -23.85 9.43 3.43
N SER A 7 -23.81 10.69 2.99
CA SER A 7 -22.73 11.63 3.31
C SER A 7 -22.58 11.84 4.81
N ASP A 8 -23.70 12.02 5.51
CA ASP A 8 -23.73 12.30 6.94
C ASP A 8 -23.26 11.06 7.73
N PHE A 9 -23.66 9.86 7.27
CA PHE A 9 -23.15 8.60 7.79
C PHE A 9 -21.65 8.43 7.54
N GLU A 10 -21.16 8.71 6.33
CA GLU A 10 -19.76 8.57 5.96
C GLU A 10 -18.85 9.51 6.76
N ASP A 11 -19.30 10.75 7.01
CA ASP A 11 -18.59 11.72 7.85
C ASP A 11 -18.49 11.26 9.30
N ASP A 12 -19.59 10.78 9.88
CA ASP A 12 -19.57 10.26 11.25
C ASP A 12 -18.75 8.97 11.36
N LEU A 13 -18.78 8.10 10.35
CA LEU A 13 -17.93 6.91 10.31
C LEU A 13 -16.45 7.26 10.29
N VAL A 14 -16.03 8.20 9.45
CA VAL A 14 -14.64 8.67 9.41
C VAL A 14 -14.24 9.33 10.72
N ALA A 15 -15.13 10.11 11.34
CA ALA A 15 -14.89 10.69 12.66
C ALA A 15 -14.73 9.62 13.76
N VAL A 16 -15.51 8.54 13.70
CA VAL A 16 -15.33 7.37 14.58
C VAL A 16 -13.99 6.70 14.34
N LEU A 17 -13.62 6.37 13.10
CA LEU A 17 -12.38 5.69 12.77
C LEU A 17 -11.14 6.49 13.23
N LYS A 18 -11.14 7.81 13.02
CA LYS A 18 -10.07 8.70 13.51
C LYS A 18 -9.88 8.63 15.02
N ARG A 19 -10.98 8.55 15.80
CA ARG A 19 -10.94 8.36 17.26
C ARG A 19 -10.39 7.00 17.68
N HIS A 20 -10.40 6.02 16.78
CA HIS A 20 -9.90 4.65 16.99
C HIS A 20 -8.56 4.38 16.31
N GLY A 21 -7.73 5.41 16.12
CA GLY A 21 -6.32 5.24 15.72
C GLY A 21 -6.07 5.24 14.21
N TRP A 22 -7.07 5.52 13.38
CA TRP A 22 -6.88 5.78 11.96
C TRP A 22 -6.43 7.23 11.74
N THR A 23 -5.20 7.53 12.16
CA THR A 23 -4.66 8.91 12.19
C THR A 23 -3.77 9.25 11.01
N ASP A 24 -3.41 8.29 10.16
CA ASP A 24 -2.45 8.48 9.06
C ASP A 24 -3.06 9.18 7.82
N GLY A 25 -4.19 9.86 8.01
CA GLY A 25 -4.85 10.69 7.00
C GLY A 25 -6.05 10.03 6.32
N VAL A 26 -6.82 10.89 5.64
CA VAL A 26 -7.91 10.49 4.74
C VAL A 26 -7.50 10.88 3.33
N LEU A 27 -7.51 9.92 2.41
CA LEU A 27 -7.37 10.14 0.98
C LEU A 27 -8.77 10.45 0.45
N GLU A 28 -9.03 11.72 0.12
CA GLU A 28 -10.33 12.20 -0.37
C GLU A 28 -10.42 12.03 -1.89
N TYR A 29 -11.36 11.22 -2.35
CA TYR A 29 -11.60 10.94 -3.77
C TYR A 29 -10.34 10.56 -4.58
N PRO A 30 -9.46 9.67 -4.06
CA PRO A 30 -8.18 9.39 -4.70
C PRO A 30 -8.39 8.64 -6.01
N THR A 31 -7.56 8.92 -7.00
CA THR A 31 -7.45 8.06 -8.18
C THR A 31 -6.73 6.75 -7.82
N GLU A 32 -6.82 5.76 -8.70
CA GLU A 32 -6.02 4.54 -8.56
C GLU A 32 -4.51 4.83 -8.48
N GLN A 33 -4.02 5.81 -9.24
CA GLN A 33 -2.61 6.21 -9.19
C GLN A 33 -2.25 6.84 -7.83
N ASP A 34 -3.12 7.65 -7.24
CA ASP A 34 -2.88 8.23 -5.91
C ASP A 34 -2.77 7.13 -4.84
N LEU A 35 -3.58 6.07 -4.94
CA LEU A 35 -3.50 4.92 -4.05
C LEU A 35 -2.18 4.15 -4.24
N ILE A 36 -1.73 3.96 -5.48
CA ILE A 36 -0.46 3.31 -5.83
C ILE A 36 0.73 4.12 -5.29
N ASP A 37 0.73 5.44 -5.50
CA ASP A 37 1.80 6.34 -5.06
C ASP A 37 1.87 6.40 -3.52
N ASN A 38 0.71 6.45 -2.86
CA ASN A 38 0.63 6.35 -1.41
C ASN A 38 1.20 5.01 -0.90
N TRP A 39 0.84 3.90 -1.55
CA TRP A 39 1.37 2.59 -1.18
C TRP A 39 2.89 2.49 -1.40
N ALA A 40 3.41 3.03 -2.51
CA ALA A 40 4.85 3.09 -2.76
C ALA A 40 5.60 3.88 -1.67
N SER A 41 5.01 4.95 -1.13
CA SER A 41 5.60 5.69 0.00
C SER A 41 5.63 4.86 1.28
N ILE A 42 4.56 4.11 1.59
CA ILE A 42 4.51 3.21 2.75
C ILE A 42 5.53 2.09 2.61
N LEU A 43 5.62 1.48 1.42
CA LEU A 43 6.63 0.47 1.12
C LEU A 43 8.04 1.02 1.31
N PHE A 44 8.30 2.26 0.87
CA PHE A 44 9.56 2.92 1.11
C PHE A 44 9.88 3.05 2.60
N ASP A 45 8.95 3.61 3.39
CA ASP A 45 9.17 3.84 4.82
C ASP A 45 9.43 2.53 5.59
N ASN A 46 8.71 1.46 5.22
CA ASN A 46 8.84 0.15 5.85
C ASN A 46 10.10 -0.62 5.41
N ASN A 47 10.69 -0.26 4.26
CA ASN A 47 11.80 -0.99 3.65
C ASN A 47 13.05 -0.13 3.39
N LYS A 48 13.17 1.06 3.98
CA LYS A 48 14.31 1.98 3.78
C LYS A 48 15.67 1.48 4.30
N GLY A 49 15.72 0.33 4.97
CA GLY A 49 16.95 -0.26 5.51
C GLY A 49 17.98 -0.59 4.42
N ILE A 50 19.24 -0.69 4.83
CA ILE A 50 20.38 -0.89 3.93
C ILE A 50 20.25 -2.17 3.08
N ASP A 51 19.74 -3.26 3.64
CA ASP A 51 19.59 -4.55 2.94
C ASP A 51 18.37 -4.62 2.00
N ARG A 52 17.63 -3.53 1.85
CA ARG A 52 16.40 -3.46 1.03
C ARG A 52 16.46 -2.28 0.07
N LEU A 53 15.75 -1.20 0.37
CA LEU A 53 15.68 -0.03 -0.51
C LEU A 53 16.88 0.92 -0.33
N ASN A 54 17.69 0.71 0.71
CA ASN A 54 18.95 1.44 0.92
C ASN A 54 18.77 2.96 0.83
N GLY A 55 17.72 3.48 1.48
CA GLY A 55 17.35 4.90 1.45
C GLY A 55 16.84 5.44 0.11
N GLN A 56 16.72 4.62 -0.94
CA GLN A 56 16.25 5.03 -2.27
C GLN A 56 14.80 4.61 -2.51
N ARG A 57 13.97 5.53 -3.01
CA ARG A 57 12.56 5.22 -3.35
C ARG A 57 12.46 4.19 -4.48
N LEU A 58 11.30 3.54 -4.53
CA LEU A 58 10.90 2.69 -5.66
C LEU A 58 10.81 3.53 -6.93
N THR A 59 11.26 2.98 -8.04
CA THR A 59 10.99 3.53 -9.37
C THR A 59 9.59 3.11 -9.85
N LYS A 60 9.14 3.72 -10.95
CA LYS A 60 7.90 3.28 -11.61
C LYS A 60 8.00 1.84 -12.14
N GLY A 61 9.19 1.43 -12.61
CA GLY A 61 9.42 0.07 -13.10
C GLY A 61 9.33 -0.97 -11.99
N GLU A 62 9.93 -0.69 -10.85
CA GLU A 62 9.86 -1.54 -9.66
C GLU A 62 8.45 -1.64 -9.09
N MET A 63 7.70 -0.53 -9.06
CA MET A 63 6.29 -0.58 -8.65
C MET A 63 5.44 -1.38 -9.64
N ALA A 64 5.70 -1.26 -10.95
CA ALA A 64 5.01 -2.05 -11.97
C ALA A 64 5.28 -3.56 -11.81
N GLN A 65 6.50 -3.97 -11.44
CA GLN A 65 6.81 -5.38 -11.14
C GLN A 65 5.92 -5.94 -10.00
N ILE A 66 5.60 -5.13 -8.99
CA ILE A 66 4.72 -5.53 -7.88
C ILE A 66 3.27 -5.65 -8.36
N LEU A 67 2.80 -4.67 -9.12
CA LEU A 67 1.43 -4.66 -9.66
C LEU A 67 1.19 -5.82 -10.61
N GLU A 68 2.14 -6.12 -11.50
CA GLU A 68 2.07 -7.27 -12.41
C GLU A 68 1.95 -8.59 -11.64
N GLN A 69 2.73 -8.76 -10.57
CA GLN A 69 2.59 -9.93 -9.69
C GLN A 69 1.19 -10.05 -9.11
N ILE A 70 0.57 -8.95 -8.66
CA ILE A 70 -0.80 -8.95 -8.13
C ILE A 70 -1.82 -9.28 -9.22
N GLU A 71 -1.69 -8.68 -10.41
CA GLU A 71 -2.60 -8.90 -11.54
C GLU A 71 -2.59 -10.35 -12.04
N THR A 72 -1.46 -11.05 -11.88
CA THR A 72 -1.38 -12.48 -12.23
C THR A 72 -2.19 -13.37 -11.28
N LEU A 73 -2.55 -12.88 -10.07
CA LEU A 73 -3.32 -13.60 -9.07
C LEU A 73 -4.82 -13.52 -9.37
N ARG A 74 -5.32 -14.48 -10.15
CA ARG A 74 -6.70 -14.48 -10.67
C ARG A 74 -7.79 -14.87 -9.68
N THR A 75 -7.46 -15.14 -8.40
CA THR A 75 -8.45 -15.59 -7.42
C THR A 75 -8.33 -14.83 -6.09
N PRO A 76 -9.44 -14.61 -5.38
CA PRO A 76 -9.40 -14.02 -4.04
C PRO A 76 -8.53 -14.80 -3.06
N LEU A 77 -8.46 -16.13 -3.18
CA LEU A 77 -7.60 -16.97 -2.36
C LEU A 77 -6.12 -16.69 -2.63
N ALA A 78 -5.73 -16.55 -3.89
CA ALA A 78 -4.35 -16.24 -4.28
C ALA A 78 -3.95 -14.82 -3.82
N LEU A 79 -4.83 -13.83 -3.99
CA LEU A 79 -4.63 -12.47 -3.49
C LEU A 79 -4.46 -12.44 -1.97
N ASN A 80 -5.34 -13.14 -1.25
CA ASN A 80 -5.23 -13.25 0.21
C ASN A 80 -3.94 -13.97 0.63
N SER A 81 -3.50 -14.99 -0.12
CA SER A 81 -2.25 -15.70 0.15
C SER A 81 -1.03 -14.80 -0.07
N PHE A 82 -1.04 -13.96 -1.11
CA PHE A 82 0.00 -12.97 -1.38
C PHE A 82 0.14 -11.96 -0.24
N ILE A 83 -0.96 -11.34 0.19
CA ILE A 83 -0.95 -10.38 1.31
C ILE A 83 -0.41 -11.04 2.58
N ASN A 84 -0.84 -12.27 2.87
CA ASN A 84 -0.38 -13.01 4.05
C ASN A 84 1.05 -13.56 3.93
N GLY A 85 1.64 -13.58 2.74
CA GLY A 85 3.02 -14.01 2.48
C GLY A 85 4.09 -13.05 3.03
N LYS A 86 3.66 -11.90 3.57
CA LYS A 86 4.44 -10.84 4.23
C LYS A 86 5.40 -10.04 3.36
N THR A 87 5.91 -10.61 2.27
CA THR A 87 6.92 -9.98 1.42
C THR A 87 6.62 -10.12 -0.07
N VAL A 88 7.13 -9.19 -0.88
CA VAL A 88 7.16 -9.25 -2.35
C VAL A 88 8.59 -9.07 -2.85
N SER A 89 8.98 -9.82 -3.87
CA SER A 89 10.30 -9.66 -4.50
C SER A 89 10.23 -8.70 -5.69
N ILE A 90 11.26 -7.87 -5.85
CA ILE A 90 11.47 -7.04 -7.04
C ILE A 90 12.93 -7.11 -7.48
N LYS A 91 13.19 -6.90 -8.76
CA LYS A 91 14.53 -6.62 -9.27
C LYS A 91 14.77 -5.11 -9.25
N ARG A 92 15.80 -4.68 -8.53
CA ARG A 92 16.14 -3.26 -8.42
C ARG A 92 16.63 -2.70 -9.75
N ASP A 93 16.05 -1.57 -10.14
CA ASP A 93 16.41 -0.82 -11.35
C ASP A 93 16.75 0.65 -11.04
N ASN A 94 16.75 1.06 -9.77
CA ASN A 94 17.18 2.41 -9.37
C ASN A 94 18.72 2.51 -9.37
N PRO A 95 19.35 3.27 -10.28
CA PRO A 95 20.82 3.36 -10.37
C PRO A 95 21.49 4.04 -9.17
N ARG A 96 20.71 4.73 -8.32
CA ARG A 96 21.23 5.35 -7.08
C ARG A 96 21.48 4.34 -5.96
N ASP A 97 20.97 3.12 -6.10
CA ASP A 97 21.18 2.03 -5.16
C ASP A 97 22.24 1.07 -5.72
N GLU A 98 23.48 1.54 -5.80
CA GLU A 98 24.59 0.82 -6.44
C GLU A 98 24.80 -0.59 -5.85
N ALA A 99 24.53 -0.76 -4.55
CA ALA A 99 24.69 -2.03 -3.85
C ALA A 99 23.70 -3.11 -4.35
N HIS A 100 22.47 -2.71 -4.72
CA HIS A 100 21.40 -3.62 -5.12
C HIS A 100 21.01 -3.52 -6.59
N TYR A 101 21.54 -2.57 -7.35
CA TYR A 101 21.21 -2.37 -8.75
C TYR A 101 21.33 -3.67 -9.56
N GLY A 102 20.25 -4.06 -10.24
CA GLY A 102 20.13 -5.29 -11.01
C GLY A 102 19.96 -6.58 -10.20
N LYS A 103 19.92 -6.50 -8.86
CA LYS A 103 19.72 -7.65 -7.96
C LYS A 103 18.26 -7.74 -7.51
N GLU A 104 17.86 -8.93 -7.11
CA GLU A 104 16.56 -9.17 -6.51
C GLU A 104 16.61 -8.83 -5.01
N ILE A 105 15.62 -8.10 -4.53
CA ILE A 105 15.42 -7.81 -3.11
C ILE A 105 14.00 -8.17 -2.69
N SER A 106 13.81 -8.42 -1.39
CA SER A 106 12.51 -8.73 -0.80
C SER A 106 12.01 -7.57 0.06
N LEU A 107 10.85 -7.02 -0.30
CA LEU A 107 10.18 -5.93 0.39
C LEU A 107 9.09 -6.49 1.29
N LYS A 108 9.06 -6.06 2.54
CA LYS A 108 7.95 -6.33 3.46
C LYS A 108 6.73 -5.50 3.06
N ILE A 109 5.60 -6.17 2.85
CA ILE A 109 4.33 -5.55 2.42
C ILE A 109 3.29 -5.54 3.54
N TYR A 110 3.26 -6.57 4.41
CA TYR A 110 2.29 -6.71 5.49
C TYR A 110 2.80 -7.72 6.53
N ASP A 111 2.46 -7.56 7.80
CA ASP A 111 2.64 -8.65 8.78
C ASP A 111 1.46 -8.68 9.75
N ARG A 112 0.66 -9.74 9.68
CA ARG A 112 -0.50 -9.93 10.58
C ARG A 112 -0.12 -9.98 12.06
N GLN A 113 1.13 -10.33 12.38
CA GLN A 113 1.61 -10.34 13.76
C GLN A 113 1.93 -8.92 14.28
N GLU A 114 2.02 -7.95 13.38
CA GLU A 114 2.22 -6.53 13.68
C GLU A 114 0.91 -5.73 13.58
N ILE A 115 -0.25 -6.38 13.63
CA ILE A 115 -1.52 -5.65 13.75
C ILE A 115 -1.53 -4.90 15.08
N ALA A 116 -1.85 -3.60 15.04
CA ALA A 116 -1.81 -2.67 16.17
C ALA A 116 -0.41 -2.43 16.79
N ALA A 117 0.67 -2.83 16.11
CA ALA A 117 2.05 -2.59 16.51
C ALA A 117 2.97 -2.46 15.28
N GLY A 118 4.29 -2.39 15.49
CA GLY A 118 5.27 -2.51 14.40
C GLY A 118 5.17 -1.44 13.31
N GLN A 119 5.21 -1.89 12.05
CA GLN A 119 5.29 -1.04 10.86
C GLN A 119 3.97 -0.92 10.08
N SER A 120 2.86 -1.35 10.66
CA SER A 120 1.53 -1.23 10.05
C SER A 120 1.10 0.24 9.94
N ARG A 121 0.36 0.57 8.88
CA ARG A 121 -0.22 1.90 8.63
C ARG A 121 -1.72 1.76 8.41
N TYR A 122 -2.50 2.67 8.98
CA TYR A 122 -3.97 2.63 8.94
C TYR A 122 -4.51 3.94 8.38
N GLN A 123 -4.96 3.89 7.13
CA GLN A 123 -5.43 5.06 6.37
C GLN A 123 -6.82 4.83 5.81
N ILE A 124 -7.57 5.91 5.65
CA ILE A 124 -8.92 5.87 5.09
C ILE A 124 -8.84 6.38 3.66
N ALA A 125 -9.42 5.67 2.70
CA ALA A 125 -9.67 6.19 1.35
C ALA A 125 -11.17 6.38 1.17
N ARG A 126 -11.60 7.61 0.94
CA ARG A 126 -13.00 7.98 0.76
C ARG A 126 -13.33 8.06 -0.73
N GLN A 127 -14.34 7.29 -1.15
CA GLN A 127 -14.87 7.28 -2.52
C GLN A 127 -13.79 7.29 -3.64
N PRO A 128 -12.86 6.31 -3.65
CA PRO A 128 -11.82 6.22 -4.68
C PRO A 128 -12.40 6.16 -6.10
N ILE A 129 -11.74 6.86 -7.02
CA ILE A 129 -12.13 7.01 -8.41
C ILE A 129 -11.31 6.03 -9.26
N TYR A 130 -11.96 4.99 -9.76
CA TYR A 130 -11.35 4.03 -10.66
C TYR A 130 -11.71 4.34 -12.12
N PRO A 131 -10.77 4.16 -13.06
CA PRO A 131 -11.11 4.18 -14.47
C PRO A 131 -12.11 3.06 -14.77
N ALA A 132 -13.05 3.30 -15.68
CA ALA A 132 -13.93 2.26 -16.16
C ALA A 132 -13.09 1.13 -16.77
N LYS A 133 -13.22 -0.10 -16.25
CA LYS A 133 -12.61 -1.28 -16.86
C LYS A 133 -13.17 -1.41 -18.28
N LYS A 134 -12.27 -1.37 -19.27
CA LYS A 134 -12.61 -1.73 -20.65
C LYS A 134 -12.78 -3.24 -20.78
#